data_AF-A0A4V1DC29-F1
#
_entry.id   AF-A0A4V1DC29-F1
#
_cell.length_a   1.000
_cell.length_b   1.000
_cell.length_c   1.000
_cell.angle_alpha   90.00
_cell.angle_beta   90.00
_cell.angle_gamma   90.00
#
_symmetry.space_group_name_H-M   'P 1'
#
loop_
_entity.id
_entity.type
_entity.pdbx_description
1 polymer ?
#
loop_
_entity_poly.entity_id
_entity_poly.type
_entity_poly.pdbx_seq_one_letter_code
_entity_poly.pdbx_strand_id
1 'polypeptide(L)'
;MQQVGEYVSVPSAEGYPGLRTPWGNEFRPMIEDGVRCAETWLDGSSLPLWWALAQNRKHHRPGDPQEAFEAGFLLRLQQTLIMRREAVTSQSTSFDA
;
A
#
# COMPACT_ATOMS: atom_id res chain seq x y z
N MET A 1 19.00 21.25 -15.19
CA MET A 1 18.77 19.83 -15.53
C MET A 1 18.32 19.13 -14.25
N GLN A 2 17.02 18.95 -14.03
CA GLN A 2 16.53 18.21 -12.86
C GLN A 2 16.86 16.73 -13.08
N GLN A 3 17.64 16.13 -12.18
CA GLN A 3 17.71 14.68 -12.06
C GLN A 3 16.29 14.21 -11.76
N VAL A 4 15.67 13.50 -12.72
CA VAL A 4 14.46 12.72 -12.43
C VAL A 4 14.93 11.64 -11.47
N GLY A 5 14.85 11.91 -10.17
CA GLY A 5 15.07 10.88 -9.16
C GLY A 5 14.16 9.71 -9.49
N GLU A 6 14.70 8.49 -9.51
CA GLU A 6 13.87 7.31 -9.63
C GLU A 6 13.00 7.25 -8.38
N TYR A 7 11.73 7.60 -8.56
CA TYR A 7 10.73 7.51 -7.51
C TYR A 7 10.27 6.08 -7.37
N VAL A 8 10.08 5.64 -6.12
CA VAL A 8 9.60 4.30 -5.82
C VAL A 8 8.11 4.22 -6.09
N SER A 9 7.67 3.11 -6.66
CA SER A 9 6.25 2.78 -6.81
C SER A 9 5.90 1.60 -5.93
N VAL A 10 4.73 1.64 -5.30
CA VAL A 10 4.11 0.44 -4.74
C VAL A 10 3.74 -0.46 -5.91
N PRO A 11 4.15 -1.74 -5.92
CA PRO A 11 3.89 -2.64 -7.03
C PRO A 11 2.39 -2.85 -7.24
N SER A 12 2.03 -3.28 -8.46
CA SER A 12 0.66 -3.66 -8.79
C SER A 12 0.19 -4.79 -7.87
N ALA A 13 -1.10 -4.75 -7.51
CA ALA A 13 -1.72 -5.73 -6.62
C ALA A 13 -3.13 -6.03 -7.10
N GLU A 14 -3.50 -7.31 -7.19
CA GLU A 14 -4.87 -7.75 -7.52
C GLU A 14 -5.43 -7.16 -8.83
N GLY A 15 -4.57 -6.84 -9.80
CA GLY A 15 -4.98 -6.21 -11.07
C GLY A 15 -5.05 -4.68 -11.03
N TYR A 16 -4.79 -4.03 -9.88
CA TYR A 16 -4.71 -2.57 -9.77
C TYR A 16 -3.31 -2.07 -10.14
N PRO A 17 -3.20 -0.97 -10.91
CA PRO A 17 -1.89 -0.45 -11.33
C PRO A 17 -1.00 -0.09 -10.13
N GLY A 18 0.31 -0.14 -10.37
CA GLY A 18 1.29 0.35 -9.40
C GLY A 18 1.06 1.83 -9.09
N LEU A 19 1.22 2.21 -7.82
CA LEU A 19 1.01 3.57 -7.35
C LEU A 19 2.36 4.25 -7.10
N ARG A 20 2.61 5.33 -7.83
CA ARG A 20 3.86 6.09 -7.72
C ARG A 20 3.86 6.92 -6.43
N THR A 21 4.98 6.89 -5.73
CA THR A 21 5.16 7.65 -4.50
C THR A 21 6.06 8.87 -4.74
N PRO A 22 6.04 9.90 -3.87
CA PRO A 22 6.95 11.04 -3.94
C PRO A 22 8.36 10.74 -3.38
N TRP A 23 8.64 9.53 -2.90
CA TRP A 23 9.92 9.18 -2.30
C TRP A 23 10.93 8.66 -3.33
N GLY A 24 12.21 8.99 -3.11
CA GLY A 24 13.34 8.43 -3.83
C GLY A 24 13.66 6.98 -3.44
N ASN A 25 14.53 6.35 -4.21
CA ASN A 25 14.95 4.95 -4.04
C ASN A 25 15.49 4.62 -2.64
N GLU A 26 16.05 5.59 -1.92
CA GLU A 26 16.55 5.45 -0.56
C GLU A 26 15.48 5.02 0.45
N PHE A 27 14.20 5.31 0.16
CA PHE A 27 13.06 4.93 1.00
C PHE A 27 12.37 3.65 0.54
N ARG A 28 12.84 3.01 -0.54
CA ARG A 28 12.27 1.76 -1.06
C ARG A 28 12.10 0.68 0.01
N PRO A 29 13.07 0.41 0.89
CA PRO A 29 12.91 -0.63 1.91
C PRO A 29 11.76 -0.36 2.87
N MET A 30 11.50 0.91 3.21
CA MET A 30 10.43 1.31 4.10
C MET A 30 9.06 1.11 3.42
N ILE A 31 8.96 1.51 2.15
CA ILE A 31 7.74 1.32 1.35
C ILE A 31 7.42 -0.17 1.21
N GLU A 32 8.42 -1.00 0.84
CA GLU A 32 8.25 -2.45 0.70
C GLU A 32 7.84 -3.11 2.01
N ASP A 33 8.39 -2.65 3.14
CA ASP A 33 8.01 -3.16 4.45
C ASP A 33 6.57 -2.77 4.83
N GLY A 34 6.16 -1.55 4.52
CA GLY A 34 4.77 -1.10 4.64
C GLY A 34 3.81 -1.94 3.83
N VAL A 35 4.15 -2.23 2.56
CA VAL A 35 3.38 -3.11 1.68
C VAL A 35 3.25 -4.50 2.28
N ARG A 36 4.35 -5.12 2.70
CA ARG A 36 4.35 -6.46 3.31
C ARG A 36 3.51 -6.52 4.58
N CYS A 37 3.57 -5.48 5.40
CA CYS A 37 2.77 -5.37 6.61
C CYS A 37 1.26 -5.31 6.29
N ALA A 38 0.87 -4.54 5.26
CA ALA A 38 -0.50 -4.48 4.79
C ALA A 38 -0.97 -5.82 4.19
N GLU A 39 -0.14 -6.50 3.40
CA GLU A 39 -0.42 -7.84 2.85
C GLU A 39 -0.65 -8.86 3.98
N THR A 40 0.22 -8.88 4.99
CA THR A 40 0.07 -9.76 6.16
C THR A 40 -1.25 -9.50 6.89
N TRP A 41 -1.70 -8.24 6.95
CA TRP A 41 -2.99 -7.91 7.54
C TRP A 41 -4.16 -8.40 6.68
N LEU A 42 -4.10 -8.15 5.37
CA LEU A 42 -5.10 -8.57 4.38
C LEU A 42 -5.26 -10.10 4.29
N ASP A 43 -4.17 -10.84 4.52
CA ASP A 43 -4.12 -12.31 4.51
C ASP A 43 -4.78 -12.97 5.75
N GLY A 44 -5.42 -12.18 6.62
CA GLY A 44 -6.27 -12.69 7.69
C GLY A 44 -5.74 -12.49 9.12
N SER A 45 -4.93 -11.45 9.35
CA SER A 45 -4.53 -11.06 10.70
C SER A 45 -5.76 -10.79 11.60
N SER A 46 -5.72 -11.26 12.84
CA SER A 46 -6.75 -10.98 13.86
C SER A 46 -6.61 -9.60 14.52
N LEU A 47 -5.49 -8.90 14.27
CA LEU A 47 -5.22 -7.59 14.84
C LEU A 47 -6.10 -6.51 14.19
N PRO A 48 -6.60 -5.53 14.97
CA PRO A 48 -7.21 -4.33 14.40
C PRO A 48 -6.23 -3.62 13.45
N LEU A 49 -6.75 -3.11 12.32
CA LEU A 49 -5.93 -2.45 11.29
C LEU A 49 -5.03 -1.34 11.86
N TRP A 50 -5.59 -0.47 12.68
CA TRP A 50 -4.86 0.64 13.30
C TRP A 50 -3.71 0.15 14.18
N TRP A 51 -3.87 -1.01 14.83
CA TRP A 51 -2.86 -1.58 15.72
C TRP A 51 -1.69 -2.16 14.91
N ALA A 52 -1.99 -2.87 13.81
CA ALA A 52 -0.98 -3.36 12.88
C ALA A 52 -0.10 -2.21 12.35
N LEU A 53 -0.71 -1.10 11.94
CA LEU A 53 0.02 0.10 11.52
C LEU A 53 0.83 0.72 12.67
N ALA A 54 0.18 0.97 13.81
CA ALA A 54 0.78 1.71 14.93
C ALA A 54 1.97 0.99 15.57
N GLN A 55 2.00 -0.35 15.52
CA GLN A 55 3.12 -1.13 16.04
C GLN A 55 4.26 -1.20 15.06
N ASN A 56 3.99 -1.46 13.78
CA ASN A 56 5.05 -1.62 12.79
C ASN A 56 5.72 -0.28 12.44
N ARG A 57 5.00 0.84 12.45
CA ARG A 57 5.59 2.16 12.21
C ARG A 57 6.69 2.54 13.21
N LYS A 58 6.67 1.98 14.43
CA LYS A 58 7.66 2.25 15.49
C LYS A 58 9.03 1.65 15.20
N HIS A 59 9.15 0.75 14.23
CA HIS A 59 10.43 0.18 13.80
C HIS A 59 11.24 1.14 12.92
N HIS A 60 10.63 2.22 12.44
CA HIS A 60 11.27 3.21 11.58
C HIS A 60 11.66 4.47 12.38
N ARG A 61 12.68 5.16 11.88
CA ARG A 61 13.08 6.46 12.45
C ARG A 61 11.97 7.49 12.16
N PRO A 62 11.61 8.35 13.13
CA PRO A 62 10.66 9.44 12.91
C PRO A 62 11.06 10.32 11.72
N GLY A 63 10.05 10.85 11.00
CA GLY A 63 10.22 11.64 9.77
C GLY A 63 10.04 10.78 8.51
N ASP A 64 10.73 11.15 7.43
CA ASP A 64 10.57 10.56 6.09
C ASP A 64 10.59 9.01 6.05
N PRO A 65 11.46 8.29 6.79
CA PRO A 65 11.45 6.82 6.80
C PRO A 65 10.13 6.23 7.30
N GLN A 66 9.55 6.82 8.35
CA GLN A 66 8.28 6.38 8.90
C GLN A 66 7.13 6.74 7.96
N GLU A 67 7.13 7.94 7.37
CA GLU A 67 6.11 8.36 6.40
C GLU A 67 6.11 7.49 5.13
N ALA A 68 7.30 7.12 4.64
CA ALA A 68 7.45 6.22 3.50
C ALA A 68 6.89 4.81 3.80
N PHE A 69 7.11 4.30 5.02
CA PHE A 69 6.49 3.06 5.48
C PHE A 69 4.96 3.18 5.54
N GLU A 70 4.44 4.23 6.18
CA GLU A 70 3.00 4.47 6.31
C GLU A 70 2.33 4.57 4.92
N ALA A 71 3.00 5.17 3.95
CA ALA A 71 2.50 5.24 2.58
C ALA A 71 2.48 3.88 1.87
N GLY A 72 3.54 3.07 1.99
CA GLY A 72 3.54 1.70 1.46
C GLY A 72 2.36 0.88 1.99
N PHE A 73 2.11 0.99 3.30
CA PHE A 73 1.01 0.33 3.98
C PHE A 73 -0.37 0.79 3.48
N LEU A 74 -0.62 2.11 3.48
CA LEU A 74 -1.92 2.67 3.10
C LEU A 74 -2.22 2.51 1.61
N LEU A 75 -1.23 2.66 0.74
CA LEU A 75 -1.41 2.50 -0.70
C LEU A 75 -1.79 1.07 -1.07
N ARG A 76 -1.21 0.05 -0.42
CA ARG A 76 -1.60 -1.35 -0.65
C ARG A 76 -3.05 -1.61 -0.21
N LEU A 77 -3.48 -1.06 0.92
CA LEU A 77 -4.88 -1.16 1.35
C LEU A 77 -5.80 -0.45 0.36
N GLN A 78 -5.42 0.75 -0.11
CA GLN A 78 -6.19 1.48 -1.11
C GLN A 78 -6.37 0.68 -2.40
N GLN A 79 -5.30 0.08 -2.94
CA GLN A 79 -5.38 -0.78 -4.14
C GLN A 79 -6.41 -1.91 -3.94
N THR A 80 -6.31 -2.61 -2.81
CA THR A 80 -7.18 -3.75 -2.48
C THR A 80 -8.64 -3.32 -2.30
N LEU A 81 -8.89 -2.21 -1.61
CA LEU A 81 -10.24 -1.70 -1.38
C LEU A 81 -10.91 -1.23 -2.67
N ILE A 82 -10.17 -0.58 -3.56
CA ILE A 82 -10.69 -0.16 -4.87
C ILE A 82 -11.04 -1.39 -5.72
N MET A 83 -10.15 -2.38 -5.78
CA MET A 83 -10.39 -3.64 -6.51
C MET A 83 -11.62 -4.39 -6.00
N ARG A 84 -11.74 -4.56 -4.68
CA ARG A 84 -12.92 -5.21 -4.08
C ARG A 84 -14.21 -4.45 -4.40
N ARG A 85 -14.18 -3.11 -4.41
CA ARG A 85 -15.32 -2.28 -4.80
C ARG A 85 -15.71 -2.49 -6.27
N GLU A 86 -14.73 -2.51 -7.17
CA GLU A 86 -14.95 -2.71 -8.62
C GLU A 86 -15.47 -4.13 -8.94
N ALA A 87 -15.01 -5.14 -8.20
CA ALA A 87 -15.51 -6.51 -8.32
C ALA A 87 -17.00 -6.62 -7.96
N VAL A 88 -17.44 -5.97 -6.87
CA VAL A 88 -18.86 -5.93 -6.48
C VAL A 88 -19.71 -5.27 -7.57
N THR A 89 -19.27 -4.13 -8.12
CA THR A 89 -20.03 -3.44 -9.18
C THR A 89 -20.14 -4.25 -10.47
N SER A 90 -19.11 -5.03 -10.80
CA SER A 90 -19.10 -5.88 -12.00
C SER A 90 -19.95 -7.14 -11.86
N GLN A 91 -20.10 -7.65 -10.63
CA GLN A 91 -20.99 -8.78 -10.35
C GLN A 91 -22.45 -8.36 -10.47
N SER A 92 -22.82 -7.18 -9.97
CA SER A 92 -24.21 -6.70 -10.05
C SER A 92 -24.69 -6.51 -11.49
N THR A 93 -23.85 -6.03 -12.40
CA THR A 93 -24.24 -5.84 -13.82
C THR A 93 -24.38 -7.15 -14.59
N SER A 94 -23.77 -8.25 -14.13
CA SER A 94 -23.85 -9.56 -14.77
C SER A 94 -25.14 -10.32 -14.50
N PHE A 95 -25.90 -9.98 -13.45
CA PHE A 95 -27.15 -10.65 -13.09
C PHE A 95 -28.40 -10.01 -13.69
N ASP A 96 -28.26 -8.80 -14.26
CA ASP A 96 -29.36 -8.01 -14.84
C ASP A 96 -29.45 -8.10 -16.39
N ALA A 97 -28.71 -9.03 -17.02
CA ALA A 97 -28.68 -9.25 -18.47
C ALA A 97 -29.16 -10.66 -18.85
#